data_AF-A0A379DA44-F1
#
_entry.id   AF-A0A379DA44-F1
#
_cell.length_a   1.000
_cell.length_b   1.000
_cell.length_c   1.000
_cell.angle_alpha   90.00
_cell.angle_beta   90.00
_cell.angle_gamma   90.00
#
_symmetry.space_group_name_H-M   'P 1'
#
loop_
_entity.id
_entity.type
_entity.pdbx_description
1 polymer ?
#
loop_
_entity_poly.entity_id
_entity_poly.type
_entity_poly.pdbx_seq_one_letter_code
_entity_poly.pdbx_strand_id
1 'polypeptide(L)' 'MTVTDVARMLNKTPQTIRVGLQRGILPFGSAFKTNEANKKYSYIIYPEKVKEYLGEIENAIS' A
#
# COMPACT_ATOMS: atom_id res chain seq x y z
N MET A 1 1.02 -8.48 -6.61
CA MET A 1 0.58 -8.30 -5.21
C MET A 1 -0.57 -7.30 -5.19
N THR A 2 -1.66 -7.59 -4.48
CA THR A 2 -2.84 -6.72 -4.45
C THR A 2 -2.91 -5.88 -3.17
N VAL A 3 -3.73 -4.83 -3.18
CA VAL A 3 -4.05 -4.03 -1.97
C VAL A 3 -4.56 -4.94 -0.83
N THR A 4 -5.38 -5.94 -1.17
CA THR A 4 -5.95 -6.87 -0.20
C THR A 4 -4.89 -7.77 0.42
N ASP A 5 -3.90 -8.22 -0.36
CA ASP A 5 -2.78 -9.03 0.15
C ASP A 5 -1.96 -8.24 1.18
N VAL A 6 -1.59 -7.01 0.82
CA VAL A 6 -0.81 -6.12 1.71
C VAL A 6 -1.61 -5.78 2.97
N ALA A 7 -2.91 -5.52 2.85
CA ALA A 7 -3.79 -5.25 3.98
C ALA A 7 -3.81 -6.43 4.97
N ARG A 8 -3.88 -7.67 4.46
CA ARG A 8 -3.81 -8.88 5.28
C ARG A 8 -2.46 -9.01 5.98
N MET A 9 -1.36 -8.78 5.27
CA MET A 9 0.00 -8.84 5.84
C MET A 9 0.23 -7.82 6.96
N LEU A 10 -0.31 -6.60 6.81
CA LEU A 10 -0.17 -5.53 7.80
C LEU A 10 -1.23 -5.55 8.91
N ASN A 11 -2.16 -6.52 8.88
CA ASN A 11 -3.35 -6.55 9.74
C ASN A 11 -4.11 -5.21 9.73
N LYS A 12 -4.36 -4.67 8.53
CA LYS A 12 -5.12 -3.43 8.29
C LYS A 12 -6.26 -3.67 7.30
N THR A 13 -7.13 -2.68 7.16
CA THR A 13 -8.17 -2.72 6.13
C THR A 13 -7.58 -2.34 4.76
N PRO A 14 -8.15 -2.85 3.64
CA PRO A 14 -7.76 -2.40 2.31
C PRO A 14 -7.90 -0.89 2.12
N GLN A 15 -8.86 -0.24 2.79
CA GLN A 15 -9.04 1.21 2.70
C GLN A 15 -7.86 1.97 3.30
N THR A 16 -7.30 1.51 4.42
CA THR A 16 -6.07 2.10 5.00
C THR A 16 -4.93 2.09 3.99
N ILE A 17 -4.72 0.94 3.31
CA ILE A 17 -3.66 0.81 2.31
C ILE A 17 -3.91 1.74 1.11
N ARG A 18 -5.16 1.81 0.61
CA ARG A 18 -5.51 2.73 -0.49
C ARG A 18 -5.22 4.19 -0.14
N VAL A 19 -5.68 4.66 1.03
CA VAL A 19 -5.49 6.05 1.47
C VAL A 19 -4.00 6.37 1.64
N GLY A 20 -3.22 5.45 2.21
CA GLY A 20 -1.78 5.61 2.35
C GLY A 20 -1.06 5.75 1.01
N LEU A 21 -1.41 4.90 0.03
CA LEU A 21 -0.86 4.96 -1.33
C LEU A 21 -1.29 6.23 -2.09
N GLN A 22 -2.55 6.66 -1.92
CA GLN A 22 -3.07 7.90 -2.51
C GLN A 22 -2.39 9.15 -1.98
N ARG A 23 -2.00 9.15 -0.69
CA ARG A 23 -1.30 10.24 -0.04
C ARG A 23 0.22 10.19 -0.21
N GLY A 24 0.75 9.16 -0.86
CA GLY A 24 2.20 8.94 -0.99
C GLY A 24 2.92 8.63 0.32
N ILE A 25 2.19 8.19 1.35
CA ILE A 25 2.75 7.90 2.69
C ILE A 25 3.41 6.51 2.73
N LEU A 26 2.83 5.54 2.02
CA LEU A 26 3.32 4.17 2.02
C LEU A 26 4.42 4.00 0.95
N PRO A 27 5.65 3.61 1.33
CA PRO A 27 6.82 3.66 0.45
C PRO A 27 6.91 2.51 -0.57
N PHE A 28 5.92 1.62 -0.58
CA PHE A 28 5.95 0.36 -1.34
C PHE A 28 5.00 0.33 -2.54
N GLY A 29 4.40 1.45 -2.92
CA GLY A 29 3.53 1.52 -4.09
C GLY A 29 3.07 2.93 -4.41
N SER A 30 2.15 3.03 -5.37
CA SER A 30 1.55 4.30 -5.76
C SER A 30 0.11 4.09 -6.23
N ALA A 31 -0.72 5.12 -6.06
CA ALA A 31 -2.06 5.17 -6.61
C ALA A 31 -2.12 6.21 -7.74
N PHE A 32 -2.70 5.81 -8.86
CA PHE A 32 -2.86 6.65 -10.05
C PHE A 32 -4.34 6.86 -10.34
N LYS A 33 -4.69 8.08 -10.73
CA LYS A 33 -5.95 8.36 -11.42
C LYS A 33 -5.67 8.48 -12.91
N THR A 34 -6.49 7.84 -13.72
CA THR A 34 -6.48 8.05 -15.17
C THR A 34 -7.22 9.31 -15.58
N ASN A 35 -8.10 9.84 -14.71
CA ASN A 35 -8.83 11.08 -14.89
C ASN A 35 -9.18 11.65 -13.50
N GLU A 36 -8.94 12.93 -13.27
CA GLU A 36 -9.20 13.57 -11.97
C GLU A 36 -10.66 13.57 -11.54
N ALA A 37 -11.59 13.62 -12.51
CA ALA A 37 -13.03 13.53 -12.27
C ALA A 37 -13.50 12.11 -11.88
N ASN A 38 -12.65 11.09 -12.05
CA ASN A 38 -12.99 9.72 -11.72
C ASN A 38 -12.70 9.41 -10.24
N LYS A 39 -13.62 8.67 -9.60
CA LYS A 39 -13.45 8.15 -8.24
C LYS A 39 -12.57 6.89 -8.18
N LYS A 40 -12.26 6.28 -9.34
CA LYS A 40 -11.46 5.06 -9.43
C LYS A 40 -9.97 5.37 -9.46
N TYR A 41 -9.21 4.57 -8.72
CA TYR A 41 -7.76 4.57 -8.72
C TYR A 41 -7.24 3.23 -9.21
N SER A 42 -6.13 3.27 -9.96
CA SER A 42 -5.29 2.13 -10.25
C SER A 42 -4.15 2.09 -9.24
N TYR A 43 -3.77 0.90 -8.78
CA TYR A 43 -2.71 0.74 -7.78
C TYR A 43 -1.56 -0.07 -8.37
N ILE A 44 -0.35 0.44 -8.16
CA ILE A 44 0.89 -0.30 -8.40
C ILE A 44 1.50 -0.59 -7.03
N ILE A 45 1.81 -1.86 -6.78
CA ILE A 45 2.44 -2.32 -5.55
C ILE A 45 3.72 -3.04 -5.93
N TYR A 46 4.83 -2.63 -5.32
CA TYR A 46 6.16 -3.21 -5.55
C TYR A 46 6.42 -4.30 -4.50
N PRO A 47 6.36 -5.60 -4.86
CA PRO A 47 6.41 -6.68 -3.87
C PRO A 47 7.66 -6.66 -2.99
N GLU A 48 8.83 -6.36 -3.57
CA GLU A 48 10.09 -6.32 -2.81
C GLU A 48 10.10 -5.22 -1.75
N LYS A 49 9.54 -4.03 -2.06
CA LYS A 49 9.42 -2.95 -1.08
C LYS A 49 8.41 -3.24 0.03
N VAL A 50 7.36 -4.03 -0.27
CA VAL A 50 6.43 -4.49 0.78
C VAL A 50 7.14 -5.41 1.76
N LYS A 51 7.97 -6.34 1.27
CA LYS A 51 8.75 -7.24 2.13
C LYS A 51 9.73 -6.46 3.01
N GLU A 52 10.45 -5.51 2.42
CA GLU A 52 11.38 -4.61 3.14
C GLU A 52 10.66 -3.87 4.27
N TYR A 53 9.54 -3.20 3.96
CA TYR A 53 8.74 -2.47 4.93
C TYR A 53 8.17 -3.35 6.06
N LEU A 54 7.75 -4.59 5.74
CA LEU A 54 7.31 -5.55 6.75
C LEU A 54 8.45 -5.96 7.69
N GLY A 55 9.65 -6.19 7.14
CA GLY A 55 10.84 -6.50 7.94
C GLY A 55 11.24 -5.34 8.86
N GLU A 56 11.16 -4.10 8.38
CA GLU A 56 11.38 -2.91 9.22
C GLU A 56 10.40 -2.82 10.40
N ILE A 57 9.12 -3.11 10.16
CA ILE A 57 8.10 -3.14 11.23
C ILE A 57 8.39 -4.25 12.24
N GLU A 58 8.74 -5.45 11.79
CA GLU A 58 9.05 -6.59 12.66
C GLU A 58 10.24 -6.27 13.56
N ASN A 59 11.33 -5.75 12.99
CA ASN A 59 12.53 -5.33 13.72
C ASN A 59 12.27 -4.21 14.73
N ALA A 60 11.28 -3.35 14.48
CA ALA A 60 10.94 -2.26 15.40
C ALA A 60 10.12 -2.72 16.62
N ILE A 61 9.54 -3.93 16.56
CA ILE A 61 8.64 -4.48 17.59
C ILE A 61 9.31 -5.65 18.35
N SER A 62 10.38 -6.24 17.80
CA SER A 62 11.26 -7.22 18.46
C SER A 62 12.21 -6.61 19.46
#